data_AF-A0A1I0LKY4-F1
#
_entry.id   AF-A0A1I0LKY4-F1
#
_cell.length_a   1.000
_cell.length_b   1.000
_cell.length_c   1.000
_cell.angle_alpha   90.00
_cell.angle_beta   90.00
_cell.angle_gamma   90.00
#
_symmetry.space_group_name_H-M   'P 1'
#
loop_
_entity.id
_entity.type
_entity.pdbx_description
1 polymer ?
#
loop_
_entity_poly.entity_id
_entity_poly.type
_entity_poly.pdbx_seq_one_letter_code
_entity_poly.pdbx_strand_id
1 'polypeptide(L)'
;MILPLALSASLALTAPAAVAPTKPVTFQGFTIQIPARWHVKKEGVNLRVITGACSAKAAECRSFLLGGPIAVKYASEGGAYRSDQPYHPSSGVTECVPEKKYTSGRATRVKTSQTAFGAGQRARFTEWKISCDGSRPGVASYTQRVWYVKARKVLVVDHWKTPGLAAVLREAVWG
;
A
#
# COMPACT_ATOMS: atom_id res chain seq x y z
N MET A 1 -0.20 70.05 -11.36
CA MET A 1 -1.15 69.13 -10.69
C MET A 1 -0.67 67.71 -10.95
N ILE A 2 -0.07 67.06 -9.94
CA ILE A 2 0.44 65.68 -10.07
C ILE A 2 -0.40 64.83 -9.10
N LEU A 3 -1.21 63.91 -9.63
CA LEU A 3 -1.97 62.94 -8.83
C LEU A 3 -1.05 61.77 -8.46
N PRO A 4 -0.97 61.35 -7.19
CA PRO A 4 -0.33 60.08 -6.83
C PRO A 4 -1.34 58.94 -7.05
N LEU A 5 -0.96 57.97 -7.89
CA LEU A 5 -1.63 56.66 -7.94
C LEU A 5 -1.16 55.82 -6.73
N ALA A 6 -2.08 55.51 -5.82
CA ALA A 6 -1.85 54.52 -4.77
C ALA A 6 -2.11 53.11 -5.31
N LEU A 7 -1.07 52.27 -5.40
CA LEU A 7 -1.23 50.83 -5.66
C LEU A 7 -1.67 50.12 -4.37
N SER A 8 -2.92 49.66 -4.34
CA SER A 8 -3.42 48.75 -3.31
C SER A 8 -2.92 47.33 -3.58
N ALA A 9 -1.99 46.84 -2.76
CA ALA A 9 -1.54 45.45 -2.78
C ALA A 9 -2.50 44.56 -1.97
N SER A 10 -3.30 43.75 -2.67
CA SER A 10 -4.17 42.75 -2.04
C SER A 10 -3.33 41.55 -1.58
N LEU A 11 -3.17 41.39 -0.26
CA LEU A 11 -2.64 40.18 0.35
C LEU A 11 -3.66 39.03 0.22
N ALA A 12 -3.43 38.12 -0.73
CA ALA A 12 -4.16 36.86 -0.78
C ALA A 12 -3.67 35.96 0.36
N LEU A 13 -4.46 35.82 1.44
CA LEU A 13 -4.23 34.78 2.44
C LEU A 13 -4.51 33.42 1.81
N THR A 14 -3.47 32.66 1.47
CA THR A 14 -3.58 31.21 1.24
C THR A 14 -3.97 30.55 2.56
N ALA A 15 -5.25 30.17 2.69
CA ALA A 15 -5.70 29.34 3.80
C ALA A 15 -4.94 28.00 3.79
N PRO A 16 -4.49 27.49 4.94
CA PRO A 16 -3.85 26.18 5.01
C PRO A 16 -4.83 25.11 4.51
N ALA A 17 -4.34 24.20 3.68
CA ALA A 17 -5.14 23.08 3.20
C ALA A 17 -5.71 22.31 4.40
N ALA A 18 -7.03 22.20 4.48
CA ALA A 18 -7.70 21.46 5.54
C ALA A 18 -7.16 20.03 5.58
N VAL A 19 -6.60 19.64 6.72
CA VAL A 19 -6.08 18.27 6.92
C VAL A 19 -7.29 17.34 6.91
N ALA A 20 -7.33 16.42 5.94
CA ALA A 20 -8.45 15.48 5.85
C ALA A 20 -8.55 14.67 7.15
N PRO A 21 -9.77 14.40 7.66
CA PRO A 21 -9.94 13.67 8.91
C PRO A 21 -9.31 12.27 8.81
N THR A 22 -8.62 11.85 9.87
CA THR A 22 -8.00 10.53 10.00
C THR A 22 -8.59 9.75 11.16
N LYS A 23 -8.36 8.43 11.17
CA LYS A 23 -8.72 7.54 12.27
C LYS A 23 -7.58 6.53 12.52
N PRO A 24 -7.40 6.08 13.78
CA PRO A 24 -6.39 5.09 14.11
C PRO A 24 -6.79 3.69 13.65
N VAL A 25 -5.80 2.90 13.25
CA VAL A 25 -5.91 1.46 13.02
C VAL A 25 -4.73 0.77 13.71
N THR A 26 -5.04 -0.07 14.69
CA THR A 26 -4.05 -0.85 15.43
C THR A 26 -3.96 -2.26 14.89
N PHE A 27 -2.74 -2.74 14.67
CA PHE A 27 -2.45 -4.07 14.16
C PHE A 27 -1.08 -4.56 14.65
N GLN A 28 -1.00 -5.77 15.19
CA GLN A 28 0.28 -6.42 15.55
C GLN A 28 1.26 -5.51 16.33
N GLY A 29 0.74 -4.74 17.30
CA GLY A 29 1.54 -3.87 18.17
C GLY A 29 1.91 -2.51 17.57
N PHE A 30 1.46 -2.15 16.37
CA PHE A 30 1.58 -0.79 15.85
C PHE A 30 0.22 -0.16 15.55
N THR A 31 0.18 1.16 15.52
CA THR A 31 -0.98 1.96 15.13
C THR A 31 -0.59 2.90 13.99
N ILE A 32 -1.43 2.96 12.96
CA ILE A 32 -1.33 3.93 11.86
C ILE A 32 -2.55 4.85 11.83
N GLN A 33 -2.36 6.08 11.38
CA GLN A 33 -3.46 7.00 11.07
C GLN A 33 -3.81 6.89 9.60
N ILE A 34 -5.05 6.50 9.29
CA ILE A 34 -5.54 6.41 7.92
C ILE A 34 -6.66 7.44 7.69
N PRO A 35 -6.87 7.94 6.45
CA PRO A 35 -8.03 8.76 6.13
C PRO A 35 -9.33 8.13 6.60
N ALA A 36 -10.21 8.92 7.23
CA ALA A 36 -11.45 8.43 7.85
C ALA A 36 -12.38 7.72 6.85
N ARG A 37 -12.33 8.15 5.57
CA ARG A 37 -13.05 7.55 4.43
C ARG A 37 -12.57 6.16 4.00
N TRP A 38 -11.40 5.71 4.46
CA TRP A 38 -10.93 4.36 4.17
C TRP A 38 -11.62 3.35 5.09
N HIS A 39 -11.87 2.16 4.58
CA HIS A 39 -12.57 1.11 5.33
C HIS A 39 -11.61 0.01 5.73
N VAL A 40 -11.76 -0.50 6.95
CA VAL A 40 -10.95 -1.61 7.46
C VAL A 40 -11.83 -2.85 7.53
N LYS A 41 -11.37 -3.93 6.91
CA LYS A 41 -12.04 -5.23 6.91
C LYS A 41 -11.10 -6.27 7.52
N LYS A 42 -11.62 -7.15 8.38
CA LYS A 42 -10.87 -8.31 8.86
C LYS A 42 -10.81 -9.39 7.79
N GLU A 43 -9.63 -9.98 7.59
CA GLU A 43 -9.40 -11.12 6.70
C GLU A 43 -8.64 -12.19 7.48
N GLY A 44 -9.39 -13.06 8.16
CA GLY A 44 -8.83 -13.96 9.17
C GLY A 44 -8.14 -13.16 10.28
N VAL A 45 -6.84 -13.41 10.47
CA VAL A 45 -5.99 -12.69 11.43
C VAL A 45 -5.30 -11.45 10.84
N ASN A 46 -5.57 -11.13 9.58
CA ASN A 46 -5.03 -9.95 8.90
C ASN A 46 -6.09 -8.84 8.80
N LEU A 47 -5.65 -7.65 8.42
CA LEU A 47 -6.56 -6.56 8.06
C LEU A 47 -6.36 -6.15 6.61
N ARG A 48 -7.45 -5.88 5.91
CA ARG A 48 -7.44 -5.19 4.62
C ARG A 48 -7.95 -3.77 4.80
N VAL A 49 -7.18 -2.80 4.32
CA VAL A 49 -7.56 -1.38 4.32
C VAL A 49 -7.94 -0.98 2.91
N ILE A 50 -9.24 -0.78 2.69
CA ILE A 50 -9.84 -0.42 1.40
C ILE A 50 -9.80 1.10 1.26
N THR A 51 -9.17 1.58 0.18
CA THR A 51 -8.79 2.99 0.01
C THR A 51 -9.60 3.73 -1.06
N GLY A 52 -10.46 3.01 -1.80
CA GLY A 52 -11.33 3.58 -2.83
C GLY A 52 -12.38 2.60 -3.33
N ALA A 53 -13.03 2.96 -4.44
CA ALA A 53 -14.08 2.17 -5.05
C ALA A 53 -13.57 0.77 -5.49
N CYS A 54 -14.48 -0.19 -5.46
CA CYS A 54 -14.24 -1.55 -5.90
C CYS A 54 -14.78 -1.76 -7.31
N SER A 55 -13.91 -2.13 -8.26
CA SER A 55 -14.34 -2.46 -9.62
C SER A 55 -14.84 -3.90 -9.66
N ALA A 56 -15.98 -4.15 -10.30
CA ALA A 56 -16.51 -5.52 -10.50
C ALA A 56 -15.57 -6.43 -11.32
N LYS A 57 -14.64 -5.82 -12.09
CA LYS A 57 -13.64 -6.51 -12.89
C LYS A 57 -12.36 -6.86 -12.12
N ALA A 58 -12.10 -6.21 -10.98
CA ALA A 58 -10.89 -6.44 -10.21
C ALA A 58 -11.03 -7.70 -9.35
N ALA A 59 -9.93 -8.40 -9.13
CA ALA A 59 -9.86 -9.54 -8.21
C ALA A 59 -9.98 -9.08 -6.75
N GLU A 60 -9.49 -7.88 -6.46
CA GLU A 60 -9.63 -7.24 -5.15
C GLU A 60 -9.94 -5.74 -5.31
N CYS A 61 -10.59 -5.16 -4.30
CA CYS A 61 -10.78 -3.71 -4.25
C CYS A 61 -9.45 -2.99 -4.08
N ARG A 62 -9.38 -1.71 -4.49
CA ARG A 62 -8.24 -0.84 -4.19
C ARG A 62 -7.99 -0.83 -2.69
N SER A 63 -6.92 -1.49 -2.27
CA SER A 63 -6.65 -1.76 -0.87
C SER A 63 -5.18 -2.10 -0.64
N PHE A 64 -4.78 -2.15 0.63
CA PHE A 64 -3.55 -2.80 1.04
C PHE A 64 -3.82 -3.75 2.19
N LEU A 65 -3.02 -4.81 2.26
CA LEU A 65 -3.04 -5.81 3.32
C LEU A 65 -2.09 -5.37 4.45
N LEU A 66 -2.57 -5.45 5.68
CA LEU A 66 -1.75 -5.52 6.88
C LEU A 66 -1.68 -6.99 7.32
N GLY A 67 -0.55 -7.63 7.08
CA GLY A 67 -0.32 -9.05 7.32
C GLY A 67 0.55 -9.29 8.55
N GLY A 68 0.09 -10.19 9.43
CA GLY A 68 0.80 -10.56 10.66
C GLY A 68 1.68 -11.80 10.48
N PRO A 69 2.12 -12.43 11.57
CA PRO A 69 3.00 -13.61 11.53
C PRO A 69 2.47 -14.75 10.66
N ILE A 70 1.15 -14.97 10.63
CA ILE A 70 0.53 -15.99 9.77
C ILE A 70 0.65 -15.62 8.29
N ALA A 71 0.39 -14.37 7.91
CA ALA A 71 0.62 -13.92 6.54
C ALA A 71 2.09 -14.07 6.15
N VAL A 72 3.02 -13.74 7.06
CA VAL A 72 4.47 -13.95 6.83
C VAL A 72 4.80 -15.44 6.65
N LYS A 73 4.13 -16.35 7.37
CA LYS A 73 4.36 -17.78 7.27
C LYS A 73 3.88 -18.38 5.94
N TYR A 74 2.85 -17.79 5.33
CA TYR A 74 2.20 -18.29 4.11
C TYR A 74 2.13 -17.19 3.04
N ALA A 75 3.30 -16.65 2.67
CA ALA A 75 3.45 -15.49 1.77
C ALA A 75 4.19 -15.82 0.47
N SER A 76 4.58 -17.08 0.28
CA SER A 76 5.34 -17.53 -0.88
C SER A 76 5.00 -18.97 -1.24
N GLU A 77 4.06 -19.17 -2.15
CA GLU A 77 3.72 -20.51 -2.64
C GLU A 77 3.35 -21.46 -1.48
N GLY A 78 2.65 -20.94 -0.46
CA GLY A 78 2.36 -21.66 0.79
C GLY A 78 3.51 -21.73 1.80
N GLY A 79 4.68 -21.19 1.48
CA GLY A 79 5.84 -21.04 2.35
C GLY A 79 6.00 -19.63 2.95
N ALA A 80 7.04 -19.47 3.77
CA ALA A 80 7.33 -18.21 4.44
C ALA A 80 7.78 -17.11 3.46
N TYR A 81 7.48 -15.86 3.79
CA TYR A 81 7.89 -14.70 3.00
C TYR A 81 9.40 -14.68 2.82
N ARG A 82 9.85 -14.55 1.58
CA ARG A 82 11.24 -14.28 1.24
C ARG A 82 11.32 -12.95 0.54
N SER A 83 12.30 -12.16 0.93
CA SER A 83 12.42 -10.78 0.44
C SER A 83 12.92 -10.65 -1.00
N ASP A 84 13.22 -11.78 -1.63
CA ASP A 84 13.73 -11.91 -2.98
C ASP A 84 12.67 -12.37 -4.00
N GLN A 85 11.41 -12.45 -3.60
CA GLN A 85 10.26 -12.76 -4.45
C GLN A 85 9.03 -11.92 -4.05
N PRO A 86 8.00 -11.80 -4.91
CA PRO A 86 6.74 -11.14 -4.55
C PRO A 86 6.03 -11.84 -3.38
N TYR A 87 5.14 -11.12 -2.70
CA TYR A 87 4.10 -11.76 -1.90
C TYR A 87 3.18 -12.57 -2.83
N HIS A 88 3.02 -13.85 -2.52
CA HIS A 88 2.17 -14.79 -3.26
C HIS A 88 1.74 -15.90 -2.30
N PRO A 89 0.58 -15.77 -1.62
CA PRO A 89 0.24 -16.62 -0.48
C PRO A 89 -0.29 -18.01 -0.88
N SER A 90 -0.72 -18.19 -2.13
CA SER A 90 -1.20 -19.47 -2.69
C SER A 90 -0.05 -20.22 -3.35
N SER A 91 -0.09 -21.56 -3.41
CA SER A 91 0.85 -22.38 -4.21
C SER A 91 0.43 -22.58 -5.67
N GLY A 92 -0.65 -21.91 -6.09
CA GLY A 92 -1.24 -22.04 -7.41
C GLY A 92 -1.30 -20.72 -8.17
N VAL A 93 -1.97 -20.77 -9.32
CA VAL A 93 -2.25 -19.59 -10.14
C VAL A 93 -3.13 -18.62 -9.35
N THR A 94 -2.73 -17.35 -9.31
CA THR A 94 -3.51 -16.27 -8.70
C THR A 94 -4.12 -15.38 -9.78
N GLU A 95 -5.29 -14.83 -9.50
CA GLU A 95 -5.91 -13.84 -10.38
C GLU A 95 -5.00 -12.59 -10.50
N CYS A 96 -5.02 -11.96 -11.67
CA CYS A 96 -4.40 -10.66 -11.89
C CYS A 96 -5.21 -9.60 -11.13
N VAL A 97 -4.55 -8.90 -10.20
CA VAL A 97 -5.22 -8.01 -9.24
C VAL A 97 -6.15 -6.97 -9.90
N PRO A 98 -5.71 -6.21 -10.93
CA PRO A 98 -6.59 -5.26 -11.60
C PRO A 98 -7.73 -5.87 -12.42
N GLU A 99 -7.56 -7.10 -12.94
CA GLU A 99 -8.47 -7.73 -13.90
C GLU A 99 -8.53 -9.25 -13.68
N LYS A 100 -9.56 -9.72 -12.97
CA LYS A 100 -9.71 -11.13 -12.55
C LYS A 100 -9.83 -12.15 -13.69
N LYS A 101 -10.09 -11.70 -14.92
CA LYS A 101 -10.10 -12.55 -16.13
C LYS A 101 -8.70 -12.99 -16.56
N TYR A 102 -7.64 -12.33 -16.06
CA TYR A 102 -6.26 -12.68 -16.30
C TYR A 102 -5.64 -13.30 -15.06
N THR A 103 -4.50 -13.95 -15.22
CA THR A 103 -3.75 -14.54 -14.12
C THR A 103 -2.46 -13.75 -13.88
N SER A 104 -1.98 -13.74 -12.65
CA SER A 104 -0.69 -13.14 -12.32
C SER A 104 0.44 -14.01 -12.89
N GLY A 105 1.34 -13.38 -13.62
CA GLY A 105 2.44 -14.01 -14.32
C GLY A 105 3.80 -13.64 -13.75
N ARG A 106 4.75 -13.37 -14.65
CA ARG A 106 6.14 -13.06 -14.29
C ARG A 106 6.24 -11.82 -13.40
N ALA A 107 6.96 -11.95 -12.29
CA ALA A 107 7.35 -10.84 -11.43
C ALA A 107 8.78 -10.39 -11.71
N THR A 108 8.98 -9.08 -11.90
CA THR A 108 10.29 -8.45 -12.03
C THR A 108 10.50 -7.45 -10.90
N ARG A 109 11.64 -7.52 -10.22
CA ARG A 109 11.98 -6.57 -9.15
C ARG A 109 12.30 -5.21 -9.77
N VAL A 110 11.63 -4.16 -9.30
CA VAL A 110 11.84 -2.79 -9.77
C VAL A 110 12.83 -2.07 -8.86
N LYS A 111 12.65 -2.16 -7.54
CA LYS A 111 13.55 -1.55 -6.56
C LYS A 111 13.44 -2.22 -5.20
N THR A 112 14.50 -2.09 -4.41
CA THR A 112 14.52 -2.46 -2.99
C THR A 112 15.24 -1.39 -2.18
N SER A 113 14.73 -1.08 -0.99
CA SER A 113 15.38 -0.16 -0.05
C SER A 113 15.02 -0.49 1.40
N GLN A 114 15.70 0.16 2.34
CA GLN A 114 15.32 0.18 3.75
C GLN A 114 14.57 1.48 4.03
N THR A 115 13.31 1.39 4.44
CA THR A 115 12.48 2.57 4.78
C THR A 115 12.10 2.56 6.24
N ALA A 116 11.88 3.75 6.81
CA ALA A 116 11.26 3.88 8.12
C ALA A 116 9.85 3.28 8.12
N PHE A 117 9.46 2.67 9.23
CA PHE A 117 8.12 2.17 9.52
C PHE A 117 7.83 2.51 10.97
N GLY A 118 7.51 3.76 11.26
CA GLY A 118 7.44 4.24 12.63
C GLY A 118 8.79 4.45 13.30
N ALA A 119 8.74 5.04 14.50
CA ALA A 119 9.94 5.31 15.29
C ALA A 119 10.65 4.00 15.69
N GLY A 120 11.97 3.94 15.48
CA GLY A 120 12.80 2.80 15.88
C GLY A 120 12.60 1.50 15.08
N GLN A 121 11.74 1.50 14.05
CA GLN A 121 11.48 0.32 13.22
C GLN A 121 11.75 0.62 11.75
N ARG A 122 12.34 -0.37 11.06
CA ARG A 122 12.64 -0.29 9.63
C ARG A 122 11.99 -1.45 8.91
N ALA A 123 11.46 -1.17 7.72
CA ALA A 123 10.97 -2.17 6.81
C ALA A 123 11.92 -2.32 5.63
N ARG A 124 12.15 -3.56 5.21
CA ARG A 124 12.63 -3.82 3.85
C ARG A 124 11.48 -3.55 2.89
N PHE A 125 11.63 -2.51 2.09
CA PHE A 125 10.72 -2.17 1.02
C PHE A 125 11.17 -2.82 -0.28
N THR A 126 10.26 -3.50 -0.98
CA THR A 126 10.50 -4.01 -2.33
C THR A 126 9.31 -3.67 -3.21
N GLU A 127 9.59 -3.17 -4.41
CA GLU A 127 8.60 -2.96 -5.46
C GLU A 127 8.80 -3.99 -6.58
N TRP A 128 7.72 -4.62 -6.99
CA TRP A 128 7.65 -5.63 -8.03
C TRP A 128 6.72 -5.14 -9.14
N LYS A 129 7.10 -5.38 -10.39
CA LYS A 129 6.20 -5.30 -11.53
C LYS A 129 5.79 -6.72 -11.90
N ILE A 130 4.50 -7.02 -11.86
CA ILE A 130 3.95 -8.34 -12.11
C ILE A 130 3.14 -8.29 -13.42
N SER A 131 3.44 -9.18 -14.37
CA SER A 131 2.65 -9.30 -15.59
C SER A 131 1.29 -9.92 -15.29
N CYS A 132 0.32 -9.59 -16.14
CA CYS A 132 -0.94 -10.31 -16.19
C CYS A 132 -1.00 -11.06 -17.52
N ASP A 133 -1.29 -12.35 -17.43
CA ASP A 133 -1.23 -13.28 -18.54
C ASP A 133 -2.67 -13.70 -18.91
N GLY A 134 -2.92 -13.81 -20.22
CA GLY A 134 -4.22 -14.20 -20.80
C GLY A 134 -4.00 -15.19 -21.94
N SER A 135 -4.60 -14.94 -23.11
CA SER A 135 -4.33 -15.74 -24.32
C SER A 135 -2.85 -15.69 -24.76
N ARG A 136 -2.12 -14.67 -24.31
CA ARG A 136 -0.67 -14.56 -24.37
C ARG A 136 -0.13 -13.99 -23.06
N PRO A 137 1.15 -14.21 -22.71
CA PRO A 137 1.77 -13.58 -21.56
C PRO A 137 1.82 -12.03 -21.68
N GLY A 138 1.76 -11.34 -20.54
CA GLY A 138 2.01 -9.90 -20.46
C GLY A 138 1.01 -9.01 -21.19
N VAL A 139 -0.28 -9.38 -21.17
CA VAL A 139 -1.37 -8.54 -21.73
C VAL A 139 -1.64 -7.29 -20.90
N ALA A 140 -1.31 -7.33 -19.60
CA ALA A 140 -1.31 -6.18 -18.71
C ALA A 140 -0.21 -6.32 -17.65
N SER A 141 -0.13 -5.37 -16.72
CA SER A 141 0.74 -5.50 -15.55
C SER A 141 0.25 -4.66 -14.38
N TYR A 142 0.66 -5.02 -13.17
CA TYR A 142 0.44 -4.23 -11.97
C TYR A 142 1.71 -4.12 -11.15
N THR A 143 1.69 -3.26 -10.14
CA THR A 143 2.82 -3.08 -9.22
C THR A 143 2.44 -3.59 -7.84
N GLN A 144 3.25 -4.49 -7.29
CA GLN A 144 3.15 -4.90 -5.91
C GLN A 144 4.26 -4.25 -5.09
N ARG A 145 3.88 -3.45 -4.10
CA ARG A 145 4.77 -2.86 -3.10
C ARG A 145 4.67 -3.65 -1.81
N VAL A 146 5.81 -4.06 -1.26
CA VAL A 146 5.86 -4.81 0.00
C VAL A 146 6.76 -4.10 1.00
N TRP A 147 6.27 -3.87 2.21
CA TRP A 147 7.06 -3.44 3.37
C TRP A 147 7.11 -4.59 4.37
N TYR A 148 8.31 -5.12 4.63
CA TYR A 148 8.49 -6.22 5.58
C TYR A 148 9.33 -5.79 6.78
N VAL A 149 8.72 -5.82 7.97
CA VAL A 149 9.38 -5.57 9.25
C VAL A 149 9.71 -6.91 9.90
N LYS A 150 10.91 -7.43 9.61
CA LYS A 150 11.34 -8.78 10.02
C LYS A 150 11.24 -9.00 11.52
N ALA A 151 11.73 -8.05 12.33
CA ALA A 151 11.76 -8.14 13.78
C ALA A 151 10.37 -8.32 14.41
N ARG A 152 9.33 -7.78 13.76
CA ARG A 152 7.95 -7.82 14.24
C ARG A 152 7.08 -8.83 13.49
N LYS A 153 7.64 -9.53 12.48
CA LYS A 153 6.90 -10.44 11.58
C LYS A 153 5.64 -9.78 11.00
N VAL A 154 5.78 -8.54 10.55
CA VAL A 154 4.72 -7.77 9.88
C VAL A 154 5.08 -7.57 8.41
N LEU A 155 4.09 -7.75 7.53
CA LEU A 155 4.17 -7.40 6.11
C LEU A 155 3.02 -6.47 5.73
N VAL A 156 3.30 -5.48 4.89
CA VAL A 156 2.28 -4.65 4.24
C VAL A 156 2.39 -4.86 2.74
N VAL A 157 1.28 -5.21 2.08
CA VAL A 157 1.24 -5.46 0.63
C VAL A 157 0.25 -4.52 -0.02
N ASP A 158 0.69 -3.78 -1.04
CA ASP A 158 -0.13 -2.85 -1.80
C ASP A 158 0.04 -3.06 -3.30
N HIS A 159 -1.04 -3.42 -3.97
CA HIS A 159 -1.08 -3.63 -5.42
C HIS A 159 -1.50 -2.40 -6.22
N TRP A 160 -1.90 -1.34 -5.54
CA TRP A 160 -2.64 -0.22 -6.13
C TRP A 160 -1.86 1.09 -6.15
N LYS A 161 -0.58 1.06 -5.76
CA LYS A 161 0.24 2.25 -5.54
C LYS A 161 -0.50 3.28 -4.68
N THR A 162 -1.17 2.82 -3.62
CA THR A 162 -1.99 3.65 -2.72
C THR A 162 -1.27 4.97 -2.39
N PRO A 163 -1.82 6.14 -2.79
CA PRO A 163 -1.23 7.44 -2.51
C PRO A 163 -1.10 7.69 -1.00
N GLY A 164 0.03 8.25 -0.57
CA GLY A 164 0.28 8.57 0.84
C GLY A 164 0.62 7.37 1.74
N LEU A 165 0.46 6.12 1.29
CA LEU A 165 0.68 4.94 2.14
C LEU A 165 2.09 4.91 2.77
N ALA A 166 3.13 5.25 2.01
CA ALA A 166 4.50 5.28 2.54
C ALA A 166 4.67 6.30 3.69
N ALA A 167 3.96 7.43 3.64
CA ALA A 167 3.97 8.42 4.72
C ALA A 167 3.23 7.90 5.96
N VAL A 168 2.05 7.31 5.75
CA VAL A 168 1.26 6.66 6.83
C VAL A 168 2.09 5.60 7.56
N LEU A 169 2.80 4.74 6.83
CA LEU A 169 3.62 3.69 7.44
C LEU A 169 4.86 4.26 8.16
N ARG A 170 5.46 5.33 7.61
CA ARG A 170 6.60 6.01 8.26
C ARG A 170 6.21 6.61 9.61
N GLU A 171 4.97 7.05 9.76
CA GLU A 171 4.42 7.68 10.97
C GLU A 171 3.76 6.68 11.93
N ALA A 172 3.92 5.37 11.69
CA ALA A 172 3.39 4.34 12.58
C ALA A 172 3.94 4.49 14.01
N VAL A 173 3.09 4.24 15.01
CA VAL A 173 3.48 4.23 16.42
C VAL A 173 3.50 2.80 16.91
N TRP A 174 4.64 2.34 17.43
CA TRP A 174 4.79 1.01 18.01
C TRP A 174 4.62 1.08 19.54
N GLY A 175 3.87 0.12 20.07
CA GLY A 175 3.75 -0.13 21.51
C GLY A 175 4.70 -1.22 22.00
#